data_AF-A0A1E1W189-F1
#
_entry.id   AF-A0A1E1W189-F1
#
_cell.length_a   1.000
_cell.length_b   1.000
_cell.length_c   1.000
_cell.angle_alpha   90.00
_cell.angle_beta   90.00
_cell.angle_gamma   90.00
#
_symmetry.space_group_name_H-M   'P 1'
#
loop_
_entity.id
_entity.type
_entity.pdbx_description
1 polymer ?
#
loop_
_entity_poly.entity_id
_entity_poly.type
_entity_poly.pdbx_seq_one_letter_code
_entity_poly.pdbx_strand_id
1 'polypeptide(L)'
;TAFCYLISSMDDINVYVAQRATLYIGTIHDNAIELLLYCLETQFDLVIVDRPMVLQSIYQLHNTLSDRKILTWRFFLNRFEALFLEAQINSNKAIDFTNLRGF
;
A
#
# COMPACT_ATOMS: atom_id res chain seq x y z
N THR A 1 -3.34 7.21 10.69
CA THR A 1 -3.13 8.66 10.48
C THR A 1 -1.71 9.09 10.82
N ALA A 2 -1.21 8.95 12.05
CA ALA A 2 0.15 9.45 12.42
C ALA A 2 1.31 8.86 11.58
N PHE A 3 1.35 7.55 11.36
CA PHE A 3 2.41 6.93 10.55
C PHE A 3 2.33 7.30 9.07
N CYS A 4 1.13 7.38 8.48
CA CYS A 4 0.96 7.80 7.09
C CYS A 4 1.46 9.24 6.88
N TYR A 5 1.23 10.13 7.84
CA TYR A 5 1.80 11.48 7.80
C TYR A 5 3.32 11.45 7.87
N LEU A 6 3.90 10.67 8.79
CA LEU A 6 5.36 10.53 8.89
C LEU A 6 5.98 9.99 7.59
N ILE A 7 5.35 8.99 6.97
CA ILE A 7 5.78 8.46 5.67
C ILE A 7 5.70 9.54 4.60
N SER A 8 4.58 10.26 4.52
CA SER A 8 4.40 11.32 3.53
C SER A 8 5.38 12.48 3.71
N SER A 9 5.79 12.77 4.95
CA SER A 9 6.79 13.80 5.25
C SER A 9 8.18 13.45 4.72
N MET A 10 8.47 12.19 4.36
CA MET A 10 9.74 11.83 3.71
C MET A 10 9.90 12.43 2.31
N ASP A 11 8.79 12.83 1.68
CA ASP A 11 8.76 13.48 0.36
C ASP A 11 8.40 14.98 0.46
N ASP A 12 8.58 15.60 1.63
CA ASP A 12 8.28 17.02 1.83
C ASP A 12 9.18 17.92 0.97
N ILE A 13 8.62 19.02 0.45
CA ILE A 13 9.37 20.01 -0.34
C ILE A 13 10.52 20.64 0.46
N ASN A 14 10.38 20.70 1.79
CA ASN A 14 11.44 21.10 2.68
C ASN A 14 12.36 19.92 2.98
N VAL A 15 13.58 19.98 2.44
CA VAL A 15 14.60 18.95 2.62
C VAL A 15 14.89 18.64 4.09
N TYR A 16 14.79 19.61 5.00
CA TYR A 16 15.00 19.38 6.43
C TYR A 16 13.89 18.53 7.05
N VAL A 17 12.65 18.69 6.59
CA VAL A 17 11.51 17.88 7.04
C VAL A 17 11.65 16.46 6.50
N ALA A 18 11.93 16.32 5.21
CA ALA A 18 12.19 15.04 4.55
C ALA A 18 13.28 14.23 5.27
N GLN A 19 14.46 14.82 5.45
CA GLN A 19 15.59 14.17 6.12
C GLN A 19 15.28 13.75 7.56
N ARG A 20 14.57 14.59 8.32
CA ARG A 20 14.18 14.25 9.70
C ARG A 20 13.16 13.12 9.75
N ALA A 21 12.17 13.13 8.85
CA ALA A 21 11.19 12.07 8.75
C ALA A 21 11.87 10.73 8.44
N THR A 22 12.80 10.69 7.47
CA THR A 22 13.60 9.51 7.13
C THR A 22 14.40 8.99 8.33
N LEU A 23 15.09 9.88 9.07
CA LEU A 23 15.81 9.53 10.29
C LEU A 23 14.88 8.92 11.36
N TYR A 24 13.71 9.53 11.57
CA TYR A 24 12.75 9.01 12.55
C TYR A 24 12.20 7.64 12.16
N ILE A 25 11.87 7.42 10.88
CA ILE A 25 11.50 6.09 10.37
C ILE A 25 12.58 5.05 10.71
N GLY A 26 13.86 5.41 10.52
CA GLY A 26 15.00 4.55 10.88
C GLY A 26 15.12 4.22 12.37
N THR A 27 14.44 4.91 13.27
CA THR A 27 14.46 4.61 14.71
C THR A 27 13.30 3.73 15.18
N ILE A 28 12.29 3.50 14.33
CA ILE A 28 11.10 2.75 14.69
C ILE A 28 11.46 1.26 14.85
N HIS A 29 10.95 0.64 15.91
CA HIS A 29 11.19 -0.77 16.19
C HIS A 29 10.46 -1.67 15.18
N ASP A 30 11.05 -2.83 14.86
CA ASP A 30 10.54 -3.72 13.80
C ASP A 30 9.09 -4.15 14.02
N ASN A 31 8.71 -4.50 15.26
CA ASN A 31 7.32 -4.80 15.62
C ASN A 31 6.32 -3.68 15.24
N ALA A 32 6.72 -2.41 15.38
CA ALA A 32 5.88 -1.28 15.00
C ALA A 32 5.83 -1.10 13.48
N ILE A 33 6.92 -1.41 12.77
CA ILE A 33 6.93 -1.46 11.30
C ILE A 33 6.03 -2.58 10.77
N GLU A 34 6.04 -3.76 11.40
CA GLU A 34 5.15 -4.87 11.03
C GLU A 34 3.68 -4.50 11.21
N LEU A 35 3.33 -3.86 12.34
CA LEU A 35 1.97 -3.37 12.57
C LEU A 35 1.56 -2.29 11.56
N LEU A 36 2.47 -1.37 11.21
CA LEU A 36 2.27 -0.36 10.19
C LEU A 36 2.00 -0.99 8.81
N LEU A 37 2.81 -1.98 8.43
CA LEU A 37 2.60 -2.72 7.18
C LEU A 37 1.23 -3.38 7.18
N TYR A 38 0.85 -4.07 8.27
CA TYR A 38 -0.48 -4.67 8.41
C TYR A 38 -1.63 -3.65 8.22
N CYS A 39 -1.50 -2.46 8.81
CA CYS A 39 -2.48 -1.38 8.62
C CYS A 39 -2.55 -0.90 7.16
N LEU A 40 -1.40 -0.76 6.49
CA LEU A 40 -1.34 -0.39 5.07
C LEU A 40 -1.98 -1.47 4.20
N GLU A 41 -1.73 -2.76 4.45
CA GLU A 41 -2.39 -3.83 3.69
C GLU A 41 -3.91 -3.81 3.91
N THR A 42 -4.34 -3.60 5.15
CA THR A 42 -5.77 -3.49 5.48
C THR A 42 -6.42 -2.32 4.72
N GLN A 43 -5.73 -1.18 4.62
CA GLN A 43 -6.22 -0.02 3.86
C GLN A 43 -6.28 -0.31 2.35
N PHE A 44 -5.28 -1.02 1.81
CA PHE A 44 -5.26 -1.46 0.41
C PHE A 44 -6.48 -2.33 0.06
N ASP A 45 -6.87 -3.22 0.98
CA ASP A 45 -7.96 -4.17 0.79
C ASP A 45 -9.34 -3.49 0.93
N LEU A 46 -9.49 -2.58 1.90
CA LEU A 46 -10.78 -1.96 2.21
C LEU A 46 -11.10 -0.73 1.36
N VAL A 47 -10.09 -0.01 0.86
CA VAL A 47 -10.27 1.32 0.25
C VAL A 47 -9.59 1.38 -1.11
N ILE A 48 -10.35 1.04 -2.17
CA ILE A 48 -9.84 0.96 -3.56
C ILE A 48 -9.16 2.27 -4.00
N VAL A 49 -9.72 3.42 -3.62
CA VAL A 49 -9.19 4.75 -3.99
C VAL A 49 -7.81 5.03 -3.36
N ASP A 50 -7.49 4.40 -2.23
CA ASP A 50 -6.23 4.61 -1.51
C ASP A 50 -5.10 3.70 -2.00
N ARG A 51 -5.40 2.69 -2.82
CA ARG A 51 -4.42 1.70 -3.30
C ARG A 51 -3.13 2.33 -3.87
N PRO A 52 -3.17 3.38 -4.71
CA PRO A 52 -1.95 4.01 -5.22
C PRO A 52 -1.10 4.65 -4.10
N MET A 53 -1.75 5.33 -3.15
CA MET A 53 -1.07 5.99 -2.03
C MET A 53 -0.43 4.96 -1.08
N VAL A 54 -1.13 3.85 -0.83
CA VAL A 54 -0.59 2.73 -0.03
C VAL A 54 0.64 2.12 -0.71
N LEU A 55 0.57 1.83 -2.02
CA LEU A 55 1.72 1.29 -2.76
C LEU A 55 2.93 2.23 -2.72
N GLN A 56 2.71 3.54 -2.88
CA GLN A 56 3.76 4.54 -2.77
C GLN A 56 4.39 4.54 -1.37
N SER A 57 3.56 4.50 -0.32
CA SER A 57 4.02 4.46 1.07
C SER A 57 4.86 3.23 1.37
N ILE A 58 4.43 2.07 0.87
CA ILE A 58 5.13 0.79 1.00
C ILE A 58 6.49 0.83 0.28
N TYR A 59 6.52 1.39 -0.93
CA TYR A 59 7.76 1.56 -1.70
C TYR A 59 8.77 2.45 -0.99
N GLN A 60 8.33 3.60 -0.45
CA GLN A 60 9.20 4.49 0.31
C GLN A 60 9.75 3.84 1.59
N LEU A 61 8.90 3.11 2.32
CA LEU A 61 9.33 2.36 3.50
C LEU A 61 10.38 1.31 3.14
N HIS A 62 10.16 0.56 2.05
CA HIS A 62 11.12 -0.44 1.57
C HIS A 62 12.47 0.17 1.23
N ASN A 63 12.49 1.31 0.52
CA ASN A 63 13.74 1.97 0.17
C ASN A 63 14.46 2.55 1.39
N THR A 64 13.71 3.07 2.36
CA THR A 64 14.28 3.65 3.59
C THR A 64 14.81 2.59 4.54
N LEU A 65 14.15 1.43 4.59
CA LEU A 65 14.45 0.32 5.51
C LEU A 65 14.95 -0.92 4.75
N SER A 66 15.68 -0.73 3.65
CA SER A 66 16.10 -1.81 2.74
C SER A 66 16.86 -2.93 3.45
N ASP A 67 17.68 -2.56 4.44
CA ASP A 67 18.51 -3.50 5.21
C ASP A 67 17.68 -4.43 6.11
N ARG A 68 16.45 -4.02 6.44
CA ARG A 68 15.55 -4.76 7.33
C ARG A 68 14.64 -5.75 6.62
N LYS A 69 14.61 -5.74 5.27
CA LYS A 69 13.81 -6.68 4.45
C LYS A 69 12.34 -6.77 4.88
N ILE A 70 11.73 -5.62 5.13
CA ILE A 70 10.39 -5.50 5.72
C ILE A 70 9.27 -6.03 4.80
N LEU A 71 9.53 -6.15 3.49
CA LEU A 71 8.58 -6.70 2.53
C LEU A 71 8.99 -8.09 2.07
N THR A 72 8.01 -8.98 2.01
CA THR A 72 8.16 -10.32 1.41
C THR A 72 7.38 -10.39 0.12
N TRP A 73 7.81 -11.26 -0.80
CA TRP A 73 7.08 -11.53 -2.04
C TRP A 73 5.61 -11.91 -1.82
N ARG A 74 5.32 -12.56 -0.68
CA ARG A 74 3.98 -13.02 -0.31
C ARG A 74 2.97 -11.87 -0.18
N PHE A 75 3.39 -10.69 0.25
CA PHE A 75 2.52 -9.50 0.28
C PHE A 75 1.96 -9.19 -1.12
N PHE A 76 2.87 -9.05 -2.09
CA PHE A 76 2.52 -8.71 -3.47
C PHE A 76 1.72 -9.81 -4.14
N LEU A 77 2.07 -11.07 -3.92
CA LEU A 77 1.35 -12.22 -4.49
C LEU A 77 -0.12 -12.23 -4.02
N ASN A 78 -0.36 -12.13 -2.71
CA ASN A 78 -1.71 -12.16 -2.16
C ASN A 78 -2.58 -11.01 -2.70
N ARG A 79 -2.02 -9.82 -2.88
CA ARG A 79 -2.75 -8.66 -3.41
C ARG A 79 -2.97 -8.73 -4.91
N PHE A 80 -2.02 -9.29 -5.65
CA PHE A 80 -2.20 -9.56 -7.07
C PHE A 80 -3.33 -10.59 -7.31
N GLU A 81 -3.37 -11.68 -6.53
CA GLU A 81 -4.45 -12.68 -6.61
C GLU A 81 -5.82 -12.06 -6.32
N ALA A 82 -5.93 -11.20 -5.29
CA ALA A 82 -7.16 -10.51 -4.97
C ALA A 82 -7.63 -9.58 -6.11
N LEU A 83 -6.71 -8.79 -6.69
CA LEU A 83 -7.00 -7.92 -7.83
C LEU A 83 -7.41 -8.71 -9.08
N PHE A 84 -6.75 -9.85 -9.31
CA PHE A 84 -7.06 -10.73 -10.43
C PHE A 84 -8.49 -11.31 -10.31
N LEU A 85 -8.87 -11.78 -9.12
CA LEU A 85 -10.23 -12.24 -8.84
C LEU A 85 -11.26 -11.10 -8.99
N GLU A 86 -10.94 -9.89 -8.49
CA GLU A 86 -11.79 -8.71 -8.63
C GLU A 86 -12.04 -8.39 -10.11
N ALA A 87 -11.00 -8.43 -10.94
CA ALA A 87 -11.10 -8.21 -12.39
C ALA A 87 -11.96 -9.29 -13.09
N GLN A 88 -11.81 -10.56 -12.71
CA GLN A 88 -12.64 -11.65 -13.25
C GLN A 88 -14.12 -11.47 -12.91
N ILE A 89 -14.44 -11.14 -11.66
CA ILE A 89 -15.83 -10.90 -11.22
C ILE A 89 -16.43 -9.71 -11.98
N ASN A 90 -15.68 -8.63 -12.14
CA ASN A 90 -16.15 -7.44 -12.86
C ASN A 90 -16.37 -7.72 -14.36
N SER A 91 -15.51 -8.53 -14.98
CA SER A 91 -15.72 -8.99 -16.36
C SER A 91 -17.00 -9.82 -16.50
N ASN A 92 -17.26 -10.75 -15.57
CA ASN A 92 -18.45 -11.59 -15.61
C ASN A 92 -19.73 -10.76 -15.42
N LYS A 93 -19.72 -9.79 -14.50
CA LYS A 93 -20.83 -8.84 -14.33
C LYS A 93 -21.09 -8.05 -15.61
N ALA A 94 -20.04 -7.58 -16.29
CA ALA A 94 -20.18 -6.84 -17.55
C ALA A 94 -20.88 -7.68 -18.63
N ILE A 95 -20.54 -8.98 -18.71
CA ILE A 95 -21.17 -9.94 -19.64
C ILE A 95 -22.66 -10.13 -19.32
N ASP A 96 -23.02 -10.29 -18.04
CA ASP A 96 -24.42 -10.42 -17.64
C ASP A 96 -25.25 -9.18 -17.97
N PHE A 97 -24.71 -7.97 -17.75
CA PHE A 97 -25.38 -6.72 -18.13
C PHE A 97 -25.56 -6.59 -19.65
N THR A 98 -24.61 -7.05 -20.47
CA THR A 98 -24.77 -7.06 -21.92
C THR A 98 -25.84 -8.05 -22.38
N ASN A 99 -25.95 -9.22 -21.74
CA ASN A 99 -26.98 -10.21 -22.05
C ASN A 99 -28.39 -9.70 -21.71
N LEU A 100 -28.54 -8.93 -20.62
CA LEU A 100 -29.82 -8.32 -20.23
C LEU A 100 -30.28 -7.16 -21.12
N ARG A 101 -29.35 -6.45 -21.79
CA ARG A 101 -29.67 -5.35 -22.72
C ARG A 101 -29.97 -5.82 -24.15
N GLY A 102 -29.74 -7.11 -24.44
CA GLY A 102 -29.99 -7.72 -25.74
C GLY A 102 -31.41 -8.26 -25.94
N PHE A 103 -32.32 -8.06 -24.98
CA PHE A 103 -33.75 -8.39 -25.06
C PHE A 103 -34.60 -7.13 -25.12
#